data_AF-A0A3M7RJV3-F1
#
_entry.id   AF-A0A3M7RJV3-F1
#
_cell.length_a   1.000
_cell.length_b   1.000
_cell.length_c   1.000
_cell.angle_alpha   90.00
_cell.angle_beta   90.00
_cell.angle_gamma   90.00
#
_symmetry.space_group_name_H-M   'P 1'
#
loop_
_entity.id
_entity.type
_entity.pdbx_description
1 polymer ?
#
loop_
_entity_poly.entity_id
_entity_poly.type
_entity_poly.pdbx_seq_one_letter_code
_entity_poly.pdbx_strand_id
1 'polypeptide(L)'
;MCLAHKNANLLVTNKLAISFRQRHILEIQVVSPKCVSSTKKRYEETGTVSDRSRSGRPRKLTLRDKNYIFREIRKDPTSSDQKLATDFNSKTQAVRISNNYY
;
A
#
# COMPACT_ATOMS: atom_id res chain seq x y z
N MET A 1 -11.51 4.19 10.23
CA MET A 1 -11.99 4.19 8.83
C MET A 1 -13.17 5.16 8.76
N CYS A 2 -13.12 6.17 7.90
CA CYS A 2 -14.29 7.04 7.72
C CYS A 2 -15.32 6.27 6.87
N LEU A 3 -16.56 6.20 7.33
CA LEU A 3 -17.68 5.48 6.68
C LEU A 3 -18.04 5.99 5.27
N ALA A 4 -17.31 6.99 4.74
CA ALA A 4 -17.55 7.63 3.45
C ALA A 4 -17.35 6.71 2.23
N HIS A 5 -16.64 5.58 2.37
CA HIS A 5 -16.34 4.70 1.24
C HIS A 5 -17.58 4.00 0.66
N LYS A 6 -18.61 3.74 1.48
CA LYS A 6 -19.83 3.07 1.00
C LYS A 6 -20.81 4.03 0.30
N ASN A 7 -20.68 5.34 0.52
CA ASN A 7 -21.52 6.37 -0.09
C ASN A 7 -20.77 7.28 -1.08
N ALA A 8 -19.55 6.89 -1.51
CA ALA A 8 -18.75 7.68 -2.45
C ALA A 8 -19.40 7.78 -3.85
N ASN A 9 -20.23 6.81 -4.24
CA ASN A 9 -20.95 6.87 -5.52
C ASN A 9 -22.01 7.97 -5.56
N LEU A 10 -22.57 8.41 -4.42
CA LEU A 10 -23.57 9.49 -4.40
C LEU A 10 -22.92 10.89 -4.46
N LEU A 11 -21.64 11.00 -4.12
CA LEU A 11 -20.88 12.26 -4.15
C LEU A 11 -20.25 12.56 -5.51
N VAL A 12 -20.10 11.56 -6.39
CA VAL A 12 -19.40 11.71 -7.68
C VAL A 12 -20.35 11.68 -8.89
N THR A 13 -21.51 11.03 -8.81
CA THR A 13 -22.49 11.01 -9.93
C THR A 13 -23.32 12.28 -10.05
N ASN A 14 -23.29 13.15 -9.05
CA ASN A 14 -23.94 14.44 -9.14
C ASN A 14 -22.97 15.46 -9.72
N LYS A 15 -23.20 15.76 -11.00
CA LYS A 15 -22.82 16.98 -11.73
C LYS A 15 -23.30 18.30 -11.03
N LEU A 16 -23.59 18.27 -9.73
CA LEU A 16 -24.26 19.28 -8.91
C LEU A 16 -23.45 19.63 -7.64
N ALA A 17 -22.13 19.77 -7.75
CA ALA A 17 -21.30 20.22 -6.61
C ALA A 17 -20.29 21.31 -6.99
N ILE A 18 -20.57 22.10 -8.03
CA ILE A 18 -19.81 23.33 -8.29
C ILE A 18 -20.32 24.50 -7.44
N SER A 19 -21.52 24.42 -6.82
CA SER A 19 -22.11 25.54 -6.06
C SER A 19 -22.60 25.23 -4.63
N PHE A 20 -22.50 24.00 -4.13
CA PHE A 20 -22.97 23.70 -2.77
C PHE A 20 -21.89 24.01 -1.73
N ARG A 21 -22.19 24.96 -0.85
CA ARG A 21 -21.33 25.40 0.26
C ARG A 21 -21.03 24.20 1.17
N GLN A 22 -19.76 23.98 1.53
CA GLN A 22 -19.31 22.83 2.35
C GLN A 22 -20.17 22.59 3.61
N ARG A 23 -20.75 23.64 4.21
CA ARG A 23 -21.63 23.56 5.39
C ARG A 23 -22.87 22.71 5.15
N HIS A 24 -23.50 22.80 3.98
CA HIS A 24 -24.71 22.02 3.65
C HIS A 24 -24.42 20.52 3.46
N ILE A 25 -23.20 20.16 3.05
CA ILE A 25 -22.79 18.75 2.94
C ILE A 25 -22.67 18.12 4.34
N LEU A 26 -22.26 18.91 5.34
CA LEU A 26 -22.12 18.45 6.74
C LEU A 26 -23.47 18.24 7.44
N GLU A 27 -24.49 19.01 7.05
CA GLU A 27 -25.85 18.87 7.59
C GLU A 27 -26.56 17.61 7.06
N ILE A 28 -26.27 17.21 5.82
CA ILE A 28 -26.92 16.08 5.14
C ILE A 28 -26.19 14.75 5.42
N GLN A 29 -24.89 14.79 5.70
CA GLN A 29 -24.08 13.58 5.93
C GLN A 29 -23.53 13.53 7.34
N VAL A 30 -23.67 12.37 8.01
CA VAL A 30 -23.05 12.01 9.31
C VAL A 30 -21.53 11.81 9.15
N VAL A 31 -20.85 12.78 8.55
CA VAL A 31 -19.44 12.72 8.20
C VAL A 31 -18.73 13.91 8.83
N SER A 32 -17.62 13.65 9.52
CA SER A 32 -16.84 14.71 10.16
C SER A 32 -16.34 15.73 9.12
N PRO A 33 -16.32 17.04 9.44
CA PRO A 33 -15.77 18.08 8.55
C PRO A 33 -14.34 17.80 8.08
N LYS A 34 -13.54 17.14 8.93
CA LYS A 34 -12.16 16.72 8.60
C LYS A 34 -12.13 15.67 7.49
N CYS A 35 -13.10 14.75 7.47
CA CYS A 35 -13.22 13.75 6.42
C CYS A 35 -13.57 14.40 5.08
N VAL A 36 -14.49 15.38 5.07
CA VAL A 36 -14.86 16.12 3.85
C VAL A 36 -13.66 16.91 3.32
N SER A 37 -12.98 17.68 4.17
CA SER A 37 -11.80 18.47 3.80
C SER A 37 -10.66 17.62 3.23
N SER A 38 -10.32 16.52 3.93
CA SER A 38 -9.25 15.60 3.47
C SER A 38 -9.61 14.84 2.18
N THR A 39 -10.89 14.53 1.96
CA THR A 39 -11.36 13.89 0.72
C THR A 39 -11.34 14.88 -0.44
N LYS A 40 -11.77 16.13 -0.22
CA LYS A 40 -11.70 17.19 -1.24
C LYS A 40 -10.26 17.45 -1.68
N LYS A 41 -9.34 17.64 -0.72
CA LYS A 41 -7.91 17.82 -1.02
C LYS A 41 -7.35 16.66 -1.83
N ARG A 42 -7.68 15.42 -1.44
CA ARG A 42 -7.25 14.21 -2.16
C ARG A 42 -7.78 14.20 -3.60
N TYR A 43 -9.05 14.55 -3.80
CA TYR A 43 -9.65 14.59 -5.12
C TYR A 43 -8.99 15.65 -6.02
N GLU A 44 -8.66 16.82 -5.48
CA GLU A 44 -7.91 17.85 -6.21
C GLU A 44 -6.49 17.37 -6.58
N GLU A 45 -5.85 16.56 -5.73
CA GLU A 45 -4.51 15.99 -5.98
C GLU A 45 -4.51 14.83 -7.00
N THR A 46 -5.46 13.90 -6.90
CA THR A 46 -5.42 12.62 -7.64
C THR A 46 -6.54 12.44 -8.66
N GLY A 47 -7.55 13.32 -8.65
CA GLY A 47 -8.76 13.20 -9.49
C GLY A 47 -9.66 12.02 -9.11
N THR A 48 -9.37 11.33 -8.01
CA THR A 48 -10.05 10.09 -7.62
C THR A 48 -10.52 10.13 -6.16
N VAL A 49 -11.66 9.51 -5.91
CA VAL A 49 -12.23 9.33 -4.55
C VAL A 49 -11.91 7.93 -3.99
N SER A 50 -11.23 7.09 -4.78
CA SER A 50 -10.82 5.75 -4.37
C SER A 50 -9.86 5.77 -3.18
N ASP A 51 -9.91 4.71 -2.39
CA ASP A 51 -8.94 4.50 -1.32
C ASP A 51 -7.51 4.40 -1.89
N ARG A 52 -6.56 5.00 -1.18
CA ARG A 52 -5.13 4.82 -1.50
C ARG A 52 -4.73 3.41 -1.07
N SER A 53 -3.91 2.75 -1.89
CA SER A 53 -3.27 1.51 -1.48
C SER A 53 -2.45 1.75 -0.21
N ARG A 54 -2.63 0.89 0.80
CA ARG A 54 -1.82 0.96 2.02
C ARG A 54 -0.37 0.65 1.66
N SER A 55 0.56 1.51 2.08
CA SER A 55 1.98 1.39 1.75
C SER A 55 2.67 0.18 2.35
N GLY A 56 2.06 -0.48 3.35
CA GLY A 56 2.58 -1.71 3.97
C GLY A 56 4.01 -1.57 4.50
N ARG A 57 4.61 -2.70 4.89
CA ARG A 57 6.04 -2.75 5.21
C ARG A 57 6.84 -2.90 3.91
N PRO A 58 7.90 -2.09 3.69
CA PRO A 58 8.79 -2.29 2.56
C PRO A 58 9.36 -3.71 2.52
N ARG A 59 9.54 -4.25 1.32
CA ARG A 59 10.11 -5.60 1.13
C ARG A 59 11.60 -5.57 1.51
N LYS A 60 12.04 -6.57 2.29
CA LYS A 60 13.45 -6.71 2.68
C LYS A 60 14.37 -7.09 1.50
N LEU A 61 13.85 -7.91 0.56
CA LEU A 61 14.61 -8.40 -0.58
C LEU A 61 14.21 -7.66 -1.86
N THR A 62 15.21 -7.27 -2.64
CA THR A 62 15.04 -6.70 -3.98
C THR A 62 14.67 -7.80 -4.99
N LEU A 63 14.26 -7.41 -6.20
CA LEU A 63 14.00 -8.37 -7.28
C LEU A 63 15.27 -9.15 -7.67
N ARG A 64 16.43 -8.49 -7.64
CA ARG A 64 17.73 -9.11 -7.92
C ARG A 64 18.06 -10.22 -6.92
N ASP A 65 17.83 -9.96 -5.64
CA ASP A 65 18.08 -10.92 -4.57
C ASP A 65 17.21 -12.16 -4.71
N LYS A 66 15.92 -11.95 -5.01
CA LYS A 66 14.99 -13.06 -5.27
C LYS A 66 15.43 -13.91 -6.45
N ASN A 67 15.80 -13.29 -7.56
CA ASN A 67 16.25 -14.01 -8.75
C ASN A 67 17.55 -14.78 -8.49
N TYR A 68 18.46 -14.22 -7.68
CA TYR A 68 19.64 -14.92 -7.21
C TYR A 68 19.25 -16.19 -6.43
N ILE A 69 18.40 -16.05 -5.40
CA ILE A 69 17.97 -17.17 -4.55
C ILE A 69 17.28 -18.25 -5.40
N PHE A 70 16.33 -17.87 -6.27
CA PHE A 70 15.66 -18.82 -7.15
C PHE A 70 16.61 -19.53 -8.12
N ARG A 71 17.68 -18.87 -8.56
CA ARG A 71 18.70 -19.51 -9.39
C ARG A 71 19.50 -20.54 -8.59
N GLU A 72 19.89 -20.23 -7.36
CA GLU A 72 20.63 -21.19 -6.53
C GLU A 72 19.76 -22.40 -6.15
N ILE A 73 18.47 -22.19 -5.83
CA ILE A 73 17.50 -23.29 -5.60
C ILE A 73 17.36 -24.18 -6.85
N ARG A 74 17.32 -23.59 -8.06
CA ARG A 74 17.23 -24.40 -9.29
C ARG A 74 18.47 -25.23 -9.59
N LYS A 75 19.65 -24.79 -9.14
CA LYS A 75 20.90 -25.57 -9.30
C LYS A 75 20.94 -26.76 -8.34
N ASP A 76 20.51 -26.53 -7.10
CA ASP A 76 20.54 -27.53 -6.03
C ASP A 76 19.23 -27.45 -5.23
N PRO A 77 18.17 -28.14 -5.69
CA PRO A 77 16.84 -28.05 -5.07
C PRO A 77 16.76 -28.71 -3.70
N THR A 78 17.76 -29.50 -3.31
CA THR A 78 17.87 -30.15 -1.99
C THR A 78 18.71 -29.33 -1.00
N SER A 79 19.20 -28.15 -1.41
CA SER A 79 19.94 -27.25 -0.53
C SER A 79 19.08 -26.78 0.65
N SER A 80 19.68 -26.72 1.84
CA SER A 80 18.99 -26.24 3.04
C SER A 80 18.89 -24.72 3.06
N ASP A 81 17.83 -24.20 3.69
CA ASP A 81 17.62 -22.75 3.83
C ASP A 81 18.78 -22.06 4.55
N GLN A 82 19.39 -22.72 5.54
CA GLN A 82 20.56 -22.21 6.26
C GLN A 82 21.78 -22.03 5.35
N LYS A 83 22.02 -23.00 4.46
CA LYS A 83 23.10 -22.95 3.47
C LYS A 83 22.86 -21.79 2.49
N LEU A 84 21.64 -21.70 1.93
CA LEU A 84 21.26 -20.63 1.01
C LEU A 84 21.37 -19.24 1.64
N ALA A 85 20.94 -19.08 2.89
CA ALA A 85 21.03 -17.81 3.61
C ALA A 85 22.50 -17.43 3.86
N THR A 86 23.34 -18.38 4.25
CA THR A 86 24.78 -18.15 4.47
C THR A 86 25.48 -17.78 3.17
N ASP A 87 25.20 -18.49 2.08
CA ASP A 87 25.74 -18.22 0.74
C ASP A 87 25.28 -16.87 0.18
N PHE A 88 24.05 -16.46 0.48
CA PHE A 88 23.53 -15.14 0.11
C PHE A 88 24.20 -14.02 0.91
N ASN A 89 24.35 -14.22 2.22
CA ASN A 89 24.96 -13.26 3.14
C ASN A 89 26.47 -13.08 2.89
N SER A 90 27.16 -14.11 2.38
CA SER A 90 28.58 -13.99 2.03
C SER A 90 28.83 -13.14 0.78
N LYS A 91 27.86 -13.07 -0.14
CA LYS A 91 27.97 -12.33 -1.40
C LYS A 91 27.36 -10.94 -1.38
N THR A 92 26.49 -10.65 -0.41
CA THR A 92 25.76 -9.38 -0.34
C THR A 92 26.02 -8.67 0.99
N GLN A 93 26.49 -7.42 0.94
CA GLN A 93 26.73 -6.61 2.13
C GLN A 93 25.51 -5.77 2.54
N ALA A 94 24.58 -5.52 1.60
CA ALA A 94 23.47 -4.59 1.79
C ALA A 94 22.24 -5.18 2.51
N VAL A 95 22.04 -6.50 2.43
CA VAL A 95 20.88 -7.18 3.02
C VAL A 95 21.35 -8.46 3.69
N ARG A 96 20.99 -8.68 4.97
CA ARG A 96 21.30 -9.91 5.70
C ARG A 96 20.02 -10.69 5.99
N ILE A 97 20.01 -11.96 5.60
CA ILE A 97 18.98 -12.94 5.95
C ILE A 97 19.37 -13.56 7.30
N SER A 98 18.46 -13.58 8.27
CA SER A 98 18.70 -14.24 9.55
C SER A 98 18.68 -15.76 9.39
N ASN A 99 19.64 -16.46 9.99
CA ASN A 99 19.71 -17.93 9.95
C ASN A 99 18.81 -18.63 10.99
N ASN A 100 18.09 -17.86 11.81
CA ASN A 100 17.17 -18.40 12.82
C ASN A 100 15.81 -18.69 12.17
N TYR A 101 15.57 -19.96 11.89
CA TYR A 101 14.26 -20.51 11.62
C TYR A 101 13.88 -21.33 12.86
N TYR A 102 12.91 -20.84 13.64
CA TYR A 102 12.16 -21.58 14.65
C TYR A 102 10.72 -21.72 14.15
#